data_AF-A0A1C5AXY1-F1
#
_entry.id   AF-A0A1C5AXY1-F1
#
_cell.length_a   1.000
_cell.length_b   1.000
_cell.length_c   1.000
_cell.angle_alpha   90.00
_cell.angle_beta   90.00
_cell.angle_gamma   90.00
#
_symmetry.space_group_name_H-M   'P 1'
#
loop_
_entity.id
_entity.type
_entity.pdbx_description
1 polymer ?
#
loop_
_entity_poly.entity_id
_entity_poly.type
_entity_poly.pdbx_seq_one_letter_code
_entity_poly.pdbx_strand_id
1 'polypeptide(L)'
;MTAQVHHLRDNPARYYEVLGRVMSALRETGALGGASHLDWWPGNGGRTWEIEWQGGPFPAEVAVRLLGAPDPGVGDDQDDCAVRGLISPGRGENERAHLVVLDVPVNLRAIDPIGTSQVWATLTLAQG
;
A
#
# COMPACT_ATOMS: atom_id res chain seq x y z
N MET A 1 -8.52 -8.91 25.76
CA MET A 1 -7.63 -9.10 24.58
C MET A 1 -8.22 -10.07 23.54
N THR A 2 -9.55 -10.20 23.43
CA THR A 2 -10.23 -11.19 22.55
C THR A 2 -11.11 -10.55 21.46
N ALA A 3 -11.50 -9.28 21.61
CA ALA A 3 -12.41 -8.61 20.66
C ALA A 3 -11.77 -8.35 19.28
N GLN A 4 -10.48 -8.02 19.24
CA GLN A 4 -9.79 -7.67 17.99
C GLN A 4 -9.53 -8.90 17.08
N VAL A 5 -9.57 -10.11 17.64
CA VAL A 5 -9.31 -11.37 16.92
C VAL A 5 -10.53 -11.81 16.07
N HIS A 6 -11.74 -11.37 16.42
CA HIS A 6 -12.97 -11.74 15.70
C HIS A 6 -13.20 -10.90 14.42
N HIS A 7 -12.96 -9.59 14.48
CA HIS A 7 -13.33 -8.66 13.40
C HIS A 7 -12.72 -8.94 12.02
N LEU A 8 -11.53 -9.56 11.93
CA LEU A 8 -10.88 -9.89 10.65
C LEU A 8 -11.44 -11.15 9.98
N ARG A 9 -12.02 -12.09 10.75
CA ARG A 9 -12.69 -13.29 10.20
C ARG A 9 -14.13 -12.99 9.77
N ASP A 10 -14.76 -12.00 10.39
CA ASP A 10 -16.18 -11.70 10.21
C ASP A 10 -16.47 -10.82 8.99
N ASN A 11 -15.45 -10.21 8.36
CA ASN A 11 -15.62 -9.38 7.17
C ASN A 11 -14.46 -9.55 6.16
N PRO A 12 -14.48 -10.61 5.32
CA PRO A 12 -13.48 -10.81 4.28
C PRO A 12 -13.50 -9.70 3.22
N ALA A 13 -14.64 -9.03 3.01
CA ALA A 13 -14.75 -7.94 2.05
C ALA A 13 -13.84 -6.77 2.41
N ARG A 14 -13.73 -6.43 3.70
CA ARG A 14 -12.81 -5.39 4.20
C ARG A 14 -11.35 -5.73 3.87
N TYR A 15 -10.96 -6.99 4.00
CA TYR A 15 -9.59 -7.43 3.70
C TYR A 15 -9.23 -7.29 2.22
N TYR A 16 -10.18 -7.59 1.32
CA TYR A 16 -10.02 -7.37 -0.12
C TYR A 16 -10.14 -5.89 -0.53
N GLU A 17 -10.97 -5.12 0.17
CA GLU A 17 -11.06 -3.66 -0.04
C GLU A 17 -9.72 -2.98 0.24
N VAL A 18 -9.06 -3.37 1.33
CA VAL A 18 -7.71 -2.90 1.67
C VAL A 18 -6.72 -3.22 0.55
N LEU A 19 -6.71 -4.46 0.05
CA LEU A 19 -5.88 -4.82 -1.09
C LEU A 19 -6.19 -3.96 -2.32
N GLY A 20 -7.47 -3.73 -2.63
CA GLY A 20 -7.91 -2.88 -3.73
C GLY A 20 -7.41 -1.44 -3.61
N ARG A 21 -7.49 -0.84 -2.42
CA ARG A 21 -6.98 0.52 -2.16
C ARG A 21 -5.47 0.60 -2.36
N VAL A 22 -4.71 -0.40 -1.87
CA VAL A 22 -3.26 -0.43 -2.05
C VAL A 22 -2.87 -0.64 -3.51
N MET A 23 -3.55 -1.53 -4.23
CA MET A 23 -3.34 -1.74 -5.67
C MET A 23 -3.64 -0.48 -6.48
N SER A 24 -4.67 0.28 -6.09
CA SER A 24 -4.96 1.58 -6.69
C SER A 24 -3.83 2.58 -6.47
N ALA A 25 -3.30 2.67 -5.24
CA ALA A 25 -2.15 3.54 -4.96
C ALA A 25 -0.91 3.13 -5.76
N LEU A 26 -0.59 1.84 -5.84
CA LEU A 26 0.51 1.30 -6.64
C LEU A 26 0.38 1.65 -8.12
N ARG A 27 -0.84 1.60 -8.68
CA ARG A 27 -1.11 2.01 -10.06
C ARG A 27 -0.79 3.48 -10.28
N GLU A 28 -1.23 4.33 -9.37
CA GLU A 28 -1.10 5.79 -9.48
C GLU A 28 0.33 6.28 -9.27
N THR A 29 1.14 5.54 -8.52
CA THR A 29 2.58 5.77 -8.39
C THR A 29 3.40 5.08 -9.49
N GLY A 30 2.75 4.53 -10.51
CA GLY A 30 3.44 3.88 -11.63
C GLY A 30 4.13 2.56 -11.29
N ALA A 31 3.94 2.01 -10.09
CA ALA A 31 4.56 0.74 -9.69
C ALA A 31 4.13 -0.41 -10.62
N LEU A 32 2.85 -0.45 -11.02
CA LEU A 32 2.35 -1.49 -11.93
C LEU A 32 2.93 -1.43 -13.35
N GLY A 33 3.47 -0.28 -13.76
CA GLY A 33 4.11 -0.11 -15.07
C GLY A 33 5.64 -0.12 -15.00
N GLY A 34 6.21 0.26 -13.86
CA GLY A 34 7.65 0.42 -13.65
C GLY A 34 8.33 -0.71 -12.87
N ALA A 35 7.56 -1.58 -12.21
CA ALA A 35 8.12 -2.73 -11.51
C ALA A 35 8.23 -3.94 -12.45
N SER A 36 9.35 -4.66 -12.37
CA SER A 36 9.54 -5.94 -13.10
C SER A 36 8.78 -7.09 -12.46
N HIS A 37 8.51 -6.98 -11.15
CA HIS A 37 7.83 -8.00 -10.37
C HIS A 37 6.96 -7.34 -9.30
N LEU A 38 5.79 -7.92 -9.05
CA LEU A 38 4.86 -7.53 -7.98
C LEU A 38 4.20 -8.79 -7.43
N ASP A 39 4.40 -9.03 -6.14
CA ASP A 39 3.79 -10.11 -5.37
C ASP A 39 2.99 -9.56 -4.20
N TRP A 40 1.93 -10.28 -3.83
CA TRP A 40 1.17 -10.02 -2.62
C TRP A 40 0.69 -11.31 -1.99
N TRP A 41 0.77 -11.38 -0.67
CA TRP A 41 0.33 -12.56 0.08
C TRP A 41 -0.17 -12.19 1.46
N PRO A 42 -1.05 -13.02 2.06
CA PRO A 42 -1.42 -12.85 3.45
C PRO A 42 -0.21 -13.11 4.35
N GLY A 43 0.07 -12.17 5.26
CA GLY A 43 1.13 -12.30 6.27
C GLY A 43 0.81 -13.35 7.34
N ASN A 44 1.74 -13.54 8.27
CA ASN A 44 1.62 -14.59 9.29
C ASN A 44 0.30 -14.49 10.07
N GLY A 45 -0.50 -15.56 10.04
CA GLY A 45 -1.81 -15.61 10.68
C GLY A 45 -2.95 -14.93 9.92
N GLY A 46 -2.77 -14.56 8.64
CA GLY A 46 -3.83 -14.08 7.74
C GLY A 46 -4.43 -12.73 8.10
N ARG A 47 -3.71 -11.94 8.90
CA ARG A 47 -4.19 -10.68 9.48
C ARG A 47 -3.42 -9.46 8.97
N THR A 48 -2.55 -9.67 7.99
CA THR A 48 -1.69 -8.66 7.38
C THR A 48 -1.67 -8.89 5.90
N TRP A 49 -1.48 -7.82 5.12
CA TRP A 49 -1.05 -7.95 3.73
C TRP A 49 0.45 -7.69 3.63
N GLU A 50 1.16 -8.58 2.98
CA GLU A 50 2.53 -8.36 2.52
C GLU A 50 2.48 -8.05 1.04
N ILE A 51 3.10 -6.95 0.62
CA ILE A 51 3.13 -6.50 -0.76
C ILE A 51 4.56 -6.13 -1.10
N GLU A 52 5.10 -6.77 -2.13
CA GLU A 52 6.49 -6.63 -2.54
C GLU A 52 6.59 -6.34 -4.04
N TRP A 53 7.45 -5.41 -4.42
CA TRP A 53 7.78 -5.17 -5.83
C TRP A 53 9.28 -4.95 -6.03
N GLN A 54 9.75 -5.16 -7.26
CA GLN A 54 11.13 -4.89 -7.67
C GLN A 54 11.20 -3.70 -8.62
N GLY A 55 12.11 -2.75 -8.35
CA GLY A 55 12.17 -1.47 -9.03
C GLY A 55 11.08 -0.52 -8.54
N GLY A 56 10.53 0.29 -9.44
CA GLY A 56 9.35 1.10 -9.15
C GLY A 56 9.58 2.22 -8.11
N PRO A 57 8.49 2.75 -7.54
CA PRO A 57 8.53 3.81 -6.54
C PRO A 57 9.01 3.30 -5.17
N PHE A 58 9.41 4.23 -4.30
CA PHE A 58 9.68 3.92 -2.90
C PHE A 58 8.36 3.61 -2.17
N PRO A 59 8.33 2.68 -1.21
CA PRO A 59 7.13 2.37 -0.43
C PRO A 59 6.55 3.56 0.32
N ALA A 60 7.38 4.54 0.72
CA ALA A 60 6.90 5.78 1.33
C ALA A 60 6.07 6.63 0.35
N GLU A 61 6.41 6.66 -0.94
CA GLU A 61 5.64 7.39 -1.96
C GLU A 61 4.26 6.75 -2.17
N VAL A 62 4.21 5.41 -2.18
CA VAL A 62 2.95 4.65 -2.22
C VAL A 62 2.11 4.90 -0.97
N ALA A 63 2.74 4.90 0.22
CA ALA A 63 2.05 5.16 1.48
C ALA A 63 1.47 6.59 1.55
N VAL A 64 2.23 7.59 1.11
CA VAL A 64 1.74 8.98 0.99
C VAL A 64 0.54 9.05 0.05
N ARG A 65 0.61 8.36 -1.10
CA ARG A 65 -0.51 8.34 -2.05
C ARG A 65 -1.76 7.71 -1.44
N LEU A 66 -1.61 6.64 -0.66
CA LEU A 66 -2.70 5.96 0.03
C LEU A 66 -3.31 6.80 1.15
N LEU A 67 -2.49 7.54 1.91
CA LEU A 67 -2.96 8.48 2.94
C LEU A 67 -3.70 9.68 2.34
N GLY A 68 -3.34 10.10 1.13
CA GLY A 68 -3.99 11.17 0.38
C GLY A 68 -5.11 10.70 -0.58
N ALA A 69 -5.43 9.40 -0.61
CA ALA A 69 -6.52 8.90 -1.45
C ALA A 69 -7.87 9.22 -0.79
N PRO A 70 -8.74 10.05 -1.41
CA PRO A 70 -10.07 10.30 -0.88
C PRO A 70 -10.85 8.98 -0.82
N ASP A 71 -11.59 8.76 0.27
CA ASP A 71 -12.48 7.61 0.37
C ASP A 71 -13.58 7.75 -0.70
N PRO A 72 -13.71 6.82 -1.66
CA PRO A 72 -14.71 6.95 -2.72
C PRO A 72 -16.16 6.74 -2.24
N GLY A 73 -16.42 6.59 -0.94
CA GLY A 73 -17.75 6.29 -0.41
C GLY A 73 -18.24 7.06 0.83
N VAL A 74 -17.49 8.02 1.38
CA VAL A 74 -17.87 8.68 2.65
C VAL A 74 -18.09 10.18 2.44
N GLY A 75 -19.34 10.62 2.62
CA GLY A 75 -19.65 12.04 2.73
C GLY A 75 -19.08 12.60 4.04
N ASP A 76 -18.28 13.65 3.91
CA ASP A 76 -17.90 14.72 4.85
C ASP A 76 -18.02 14.53 6.39
N ASP A 77 -17.79 13.32 6.92
CA ASP A 77 -17.49 13.10 8.34
C ASP A 77 -15.99 12.86 8.51
N GLN A 78 -15.30 13.95 8.84
CA GLN A 78 -13.85 14.08 8.92
C GLN A 78 -13.19 13.32 10.10
N ASP A 79 -13.95 12.52 10.86
CA ASP A 79 -13.50 11.93 12.13
C ASP A 79 -13.08 10.45 12.04
N ASP A 80 -13.29 9.80 10.89
CA ASP A 80 -12.94 8.38 10.69
C ASP A 80 -12.03 8.19 9.45
N CYS A 81 -10.82 8.74 9.51
CA CYS A 81 -9.81 8.50 8.47
C CYS A 81 -9.59 6.99 8.27
N ALA A 82 -10.09 6.48 7.13
CA ALA A 82 -10.00 5.09 6.68
C ALA A 82 -8.56 4.54 6.59
N VAL A 83 -7.56 5.40 6.63
CA VAL A 83 -6.14 5.04 6.62
C VAL A 83 -5.46 5.69 7.82
N ARG A 84 -4.88 4.87 8.70
CA ARG A 84 -4.05 5.30 9.83
C ARG A 84 -2.65 4.75 9.61
N GLY A 85 -1.75 5.57 9.10
CA GLY A 85 -0.38 5.16 8.76
C GLY A 85 0.65 5.80 9.67
N LEU A 86 1.42 5.00 10.40
CA LEU A 86 2.73 5.40 10.89
C LEU A 86 3.75 5.01 9.82
N ILE A 87 4.23 5.96 9.01
CA ILE A 87 5.37 5.70 8.12
C ILE A 87 6.60 5.51 9.01
N SER A 88 6.83 4.29 9.47
CA SER A 88 8.10 3.92 10.11
C SER A 88 9.04 3.44 9.02
N PRO A 89 10.06 4.23 8.62
CA PRO A 89 11.15 3.69 7.81
C PRO A 89 11.80 2.58 8.64
N GLY A 90 11.72 1.34 8.16
CA GLY A 90 12.47 0.24 8.75
C GLY A 90 13.98 0.49 8.65
N ARG A 91 14.80 -0.26 9.39
CA ARG A 91 16.26 -0.30 9.14
C ARG A 91 16.48 -0.80 7.71
N GLY A 92 16.76 0.12 6.78
CA GLY A 92 16.60 -0.05 5.32
C GLY A 92 15.71 1.06 4.77
N GLU A 93 16.17 2.30 4.94
CA GLU A 93 15.39 3.53 5.20
C GLU A 93 14.33 3.88 4.13
N ASN A 94 14.45 3.33 2.92
CA ASN A 94 13.57 3.61 1.79
C ASN A 94 12.95 2.35 1.15
N GLU A 95 13.20 1.15 1.67
CA GLU A 95 12.77 -0.11 1.04
C GLU A 95 11.52 -0.72 1.70
N ARG A 96 11.04 -0.14 2.80
CA ARG A 96 9.88 -0.66 3.52
C ARG A 96 8.98 0.45 4.03
N ALA A 97 7.67 0.19 4.05
CA ALA A 97 6.70 1.00 4.75
C ALA A 97 5.65 0.11 5.43
N HIS A 98 5.20 0.53 6.61
CA HIS A 98 4.17 -0.16 7.38
C HIS A 98 3.00 0.79 7.56
N LEU A 99 1.77 0.31 7.36
CA LEU A 99 0.56 1.12 7.46
C LEU A 99 -0.62 0.29 7.93
N VAL A 100 -1.65 0.96 8.45
CA VAL A 100 -2.93 0.32 8.80
C VAL A 100 -4.03 0.97 7.96
N VAL A 101 -4.71 0.15 7.16
CA VAL A 101 -5.78 0.57 6.24
C VAL A 101 -7.05 -0.12 6.71
N LEU A 102 -8.08 0.63 7.08
CA LEU A 102 -9.34 0.08 7.60
C LEU A 102 -9.12 -0.94 8.73
N ASP A 103 -8.21 -0.63 9.66
CA ASP A 103 -7.74 -1.51 10.74
C ASP A 103 -7.02 -2.81 10.32
N VAL A 104 -6.69 -2.95 9.03
CA VAL A 104 -5.88 -4.05 8.49
C VAL A 104 -4.43 -3.58 8.32
N PRO A 105 -3.46 -4.18 9.01
CA PRO A 105 -2.06 -3.87 8.79
C PRO A 105 -1.58 -4.34 7.40
N VAL A 106 -0.78 -3.48 6.76
CA VAL A 106 -0.19 -3.69 5.43
C VAL A 106 1.30 -3.37 5.51
N ASN A 107 2.10 -4.29 5.00
CA ASN A 107 3.54 -4.18 4.89
C ASN A 107 3.90 -4.04 3.41
N LEU A 108 4.57 -2.95 3.07
CA LEU A 108 5.08 -2.67 1.75
C LEU A 108 6.58 -2.87 1.74
N ARG A 109 7.09 -3.52 0.69
CA ARG A 109 8.52 -3.67 0.44
C ARG A 109 8.84 -3.41 -1.02
N ALA A 110 9.87 -2.61 -1.26
CA ALA A 110 10.48 -2.46 -2.57
C ALA A 110 11.89 -3.04 -2.55
N ILE A 111 12.25 -3.76 -3.60
CA ILE A 111 13.61 -4.21 -3.88
C ILE A 111 14.19 -3.29 -4.94
N ASP A 112 15.34 -2.66 -4.67
CA ASP A 112 15.99 -1.70 -5.56
C ASP A 112 15.05 -0.59 -6.10
N PRO A 113 14.30 0.13 -5.24
CA PRO A 113 13.40 1.20 -5.69
C PRO A 113 14.16 2.35 -6.36
N ILE A 114 13.56 2.91 -7.41
CA ILE A 114 14.12 4.03 -8.20
C ILE A 114 13.33 5.34 -8.01
N GLY A 115 12.15 5.26 -7.40
CA GLY A 115 11.30 6.40 -7.10
C GLY A 115 10.32 6.78 -8.22
N THR A 116 9.18 7.36 -7.85
CA THR A 116 8.06 7.65 -8.77
C THR A 116 8.50 8.51 -9.96
N SER A 117 9.31 9.53 -9.73
CA SER A 117 9.79 10.46 -10.76
C SER A 117 10.58 9.75 -11.86
N GLN A 118 11.44 8.79 -11.48
CA GLN A 118 12.27 8.05 -12.43
C GLN A 118 11.46 6.99 -13.18
N VAL A 119 10.48 6.36 -12.52
CA VAL A 119 9.50 5.48 -13.18
C VAL A 119 8.79 6.22 -14.30
N TRP A 120 8.26 7.42 -14.03
CA TRP A 120 7.55 8.20 -15.05
C TRP A 120 8.46 8.63 -16.20
N ALA A 121 9.68 9.08 -15.91
CA ALA A 121 10.65 9.41 -16.95
C ALA A 121 10.90 8.22 -17.89
N THR A 122 10.99 7.00 -17.34
CA THR A 122 11.22 5.77 -18.11
C THR A 122 10.00 5.38 -18.95
N LEU A 123 8.79 5.48 -18.37
CA LEU A 123 7.54 5.16 -19.06
C LEU A 123 7.24 6.14 -20.20
N THR A 124 7.53 7.44 -20.03
CA THR A 124 7.34 8.43 -21.10
C THR A 124 8.33 8.22 -22.25
N LEU A 125 9.59 7.87 -21.96
CA LEU A 125 10.59 7.57 -22.98
C LEU A 125 10.28 6.29 -23.78
N ALA A 126 9.64 5.29 -23.16
CA ALA A 126 9.25 4.06 -23.83
C ALA A 126 8.03 4.23 -24.78
N GLN A 127 7.32 5.36 -24.70
CA GLN A 127 6.12 5.63 -25.50
C GLN A 127 6.35 6.59 -26.68
N GLY A 128 7.54 7.19 -26.80
CA GLY A 128 7.93 8.07 -27.91
C GLY A 128 8.77 7.36 -28.95
#